data_AF-A0A2R6H1L0-F1
#
_entry.id   AF-A0A2R6H1L0-F1
#
_cell.length_a   1.000
_cell.length_b   1.000
_cell.length_c   1.000
_cell.angle_alpha   90.00
_cell.angle_beta   90.00
_cell.angle_gamma   90.00
#
_symmetry.space_group_name_H-M   'P 1'
#
loop_
_entity.id
_entity.type
_entity.pdbx_description
1 polymer ?
#
loop_
_entity_poly.entity_id
_entity_poly.type
_entity_poly.pdbx_seq_one_letter_code
_entity_poly.pdbx_strand_id
1 'polypeptide(L)'
;MSVLEDIGLARGAPDLYLVVSSSGSEYLVDTWEETCECPDDEYREITCKHRRRVAFATGERPIPGWVPRSELDDGFSEHIDEEPRFSATDGGVAQARFDDGEVTAPEADPFAVHSEDEPRTKRAKREAIDVSFLAKPGRYEVHSASESCPNSTRI
;
A
#
# COMPACT_ATOMS: atom_id res chain seq x y z
N MET A 1 8.16 -17.43 3.44
CA MET A 1 9.56 -16.99 3.22
C MET A 1 10.01 -16.23 4.44
N SER A 2 11.05 -16.72 5.10
CA SER A 2 11.63 -16.18 6.35
C SER A 2 13.00 -15.55 6.07
N VAL A 3 13.41 -14.63 6.95
CA VAL A 3 14.73 -13.98 6.94
C VAL A 3 15.40 -14.31 8.26
N LEU A 4 16.67 -14.71 8.24
CA LEU A 4 17.41 -15.19 9.40
C LEU A 4 18.78 -14.48 9.44
N GLU A 5 19.13 -13.83 10.55
CA GLU A 5 20.46 -13.20 10.72
C GLU A 5 21.45 -14.10 11.49
N ASP A 6 20.97 -14.98 12.38
CA ASP A 6 21.84 -15.74 13.30
C ASP A 6 22.13 -17.20 12.89
N ILE A 7 21.98 -17.52 11.60
CA ILE A 7 22.11 -18.88 11.06
C ILE A 7 23.11 -18.95 9.91
N GLY A 8 23.89 -20.02 9.86
CA GLY A 8 24.80 -20.30 8.74
C GLY A 8 25.90 -19.24 8.62
N LEU A 9 26.10 -18.75 7.39
CA LEU A 9 27.09 -17.71 7.07
C LEU A 9 26.66 -16.32 7.56
N ALA A 10 25.36 -16.08 7.78
CA ALA A 10 24.84 -14.81 8.31
C ALA A 10 25.23 -14.58 9.77
N ARG A 11 25.47 -15.66 10.54
CA ARG A 11 25.73 -15.57 11.98
C ARG A 11 26.90 -14.65 12.30
N GLY A 12 26.62 -13.57 13.04
CA GLY A 12 27.62 -12.60 13.48
C GLY A 12 28.22 -11.76 12.34
N ALA A 13 27.66 -11.84 11.14
CA ALA A 13 28.00 -10.97 10.02
C ALA A 13 26.93 -9.87 9.94
N PRO A 14 27.26 -8.61 10.26
CA PRO A 14 26.32 -7.51 10.04
C PRO A 14 25.99 -7.42 8.55
N ASP A 15 24.78 -6.97 8.22
CA ASP A 15 24.30 -6.74 6.86
C ASP A 15 24.12 -8.00 5.99
N LEU A 16 24.41 -9.20 6.52
CA LEU A 16 24.25 -10.47 5.83
C LEU A 16 23.07 -11.27 6.39
N TYR A 17 22.18 -11.72 5.52
CA TYR A 17 20.96 -12.43 5.91
C TYR A 17 20.76 -13.71 5.10
N LEU A 18 20.34 -14.78 5.77
CA LEU A 18 19.91 -16.02 5.12
C LEU A 18 18.40 -16.00 4.90
N VAL A 19 17.96 -16.08 3.65
CA VAL A 19 16.54 -16.07 3.28
C VAL A 19 16.10 -17.46 2.86
N VAL A 20 15.12 -18.02 3.56
CA VAL A 20 14.52 -19.31 3.23
C VAL A 20 13.22 -19.08 2.46
N SER A 21 13.22 -19.49 1.19
CA SER A 21 12.05 -19.42 0.33
C SER A 21 10.97 -20.44 0.75
N SER A 22 9.73 -20.23 0.31
CA SER A 22 8.63 -21.18 0.62
C SER A 22 8.83 -22.57 0.00
N SER A 23 9.73 -22.72 -0.98
CA SER A 23 10.16 -24.01 -1.54
C SER A 23 11.28 -24.68 -0.74
N GLY A 24 11.77 -24.05 0.34
CA GLY A 24 12.88 -24.54 1.15
C GLY A 24 14.27 -24.26 0.59
N SER A 25 14.37 -23.50 -0.50
CA SER A 25 15.67 -23.03 -1.03
C SER A 25 16.16 -21.85 -0.20
N GLU A 26 17.44 -21.87 0.14
CA GLU A 26 18.11 -20.85 0.95
C GLU A 26 18.99 -19.98 0.05
N TYR A 27 19.02 -18.67 0.33
CA TYR A 27 19.83 -17.71 -0.41
C TYR A 27 20.42 -16.70 0.56
N LEU A 28 21.72 -16.38 0.41
CA LEU A 28 22.31 -15.26 1.13
C LEU A 28 21.98 -13.94 0.44
N VAL A 29 21.73 -12.94 1.27
CA VAL A 29 21.47 -11.56 0.87
C VAL A 29 22.43 -10.67 1.63
N ASP A 30 23.26 -9.95 0.89
CA ASP A 30 24.14 -8.92 1.41
C ASP A 30 23.48 -7.55 1.16
N THR A 31 23.12 -6.87 2.25
CA THR A 31 22.47 -5.56 2.18
C THR A 31 23.47 -4.42 2.00
N TRP A 32 24.74 -4.63 2.34
CA TRP A 32 25.80 -3.65 2.15
C TRP A 32 26.24 -3.59 0.68
N GLU A 33 26.51 -4.76 0.08
CA GLU A 33 26.88 -4.87 -1.34
C GLU A 33 25.67 -4.86 -2.28
N GLU A 34 24.45 -4.88 -1.73
CA GLU A 34 23.20 -4.90 -2.49
C GLU A 34 23.07 -6.14 -3.41
N THR A 35 23.57 -7.30 -2.99
CA THR A 35 23.59 -8.53 -3.80
C THR A 35 22.79 -9.67 -3.17
N CYS A 36 22.36 -10.62 -4.00
CA CYS A 36 21.73 -11.85 -3.54
C CYS A 36 22.18 -13.05 -4.38
N GLU A 37 22.41 -14.20 -3.74
CA GLU A 37 22.84 -15.44 -4.42
C GLU A 37 21.72 -16.14 -5.22
N CYS A 38 20.56 -15.49 -5.40
CA CYS A 38 19.44 -16.10 -6.09
C CYS A 38 19.52 -15.94 -7.62
N PRO A 39 18.92 -16.85 -8.40
CA PRO A 39 18.94 -16.77 -9.86
C PRO A 39 18.31 -15.48 -10.42
N ASP A 40 17.36 -14.88 -9.71
CA ASP A 40 16.77 -13.62 -10.14
C ASP A 40 17.78 -12.46 -10.08
N ASP A 41 18.70 -12.44 -9.12
CA ASP A 41 19.72 -11.38 -9.00
C ASP A 41 20.90 -11.64 -9.96
N GLU A 42 21.27 -12.92 -10.13
CA GLU A 42 22.34 -13.33 -11.05
C GLU A 42 21.99 -13.06 -12.53
N TYR A 43 20.74 -13.37 -12.93
CA TYR A 43 20.36 -13.35 -14.34
C TYR A 43 19.45 -12.18 -14.73
N ARG A 44 18.82 -11.52 -13.76
CA ARG A 44 17.87 -10.43 -14.04
C ARG A 44 18.36 -9.17 -13.35
N GLU A 45 18.53 -8.11 -14.11
CA GLU A 45 18.93 -6.79 -13.61
C GLU A 45 17.73 -6.10 -12.89
N ILE A 46 17.15 -6.77 -11.89
CA ILE A 46 16.01 -6.32 -11.10
C ILE A 46 16.26 -6.60 -9.62
N THR A 47 15.64 -5.84 -8.73
CA THR A 47 15.63 -6.20 -7.31
C THR A 47 14.85 -7.50 -7.12
N CYS A 48 15.52 -8.58 -6.74
CA CYS A 48 14.88 -9.85 -6.51
C CYS A 48 13.93 -9.80 -5.30
N LYS A 49 13.06 -10.81 -5.18
CA LYS A 49 12.12 -10.92 -4.05
C LYS A 49 12.82 -11.04 -2.69
N HIS A 50 14.03 -11.63 -2.64
CA HIS A 50 14.77 -11.87 -1.41
C HIS A 50 15.30 -10.55 -0.84
N ARG A 51 15.97 -9.72 -1.65
CA ARG A 51 16.40 -8.37 -1.25
C ARG A 51 15.23 -7.52 -0.77
N ARG A 52 14.10 -7.54 -1.49
CA ARG A 52 12.88 -6.83 -1.04
C ARG A 52 12.38 -7.33 0.31
N ARG A 53 12.41 -8.65 0.53
CA ARG A 53 11.97 -9.27 1.79
C ARG A 53 12.83 -8.79 2.96
N VAL A 54 14.16 -8.79 2.79
CA VAL A 54 15.11 -8.32 3.82
C VAL A 54 14.89 -6.86 4.12
N ALA A 55 14.83 -6.00 3.09
CA ALA A 55 14.62 -4.56 3.29
C ALA A 55 13.34 -4.24 4.09
N PHE A 56 12.27 -5.02 3.94
CA PHE A 56 11.07 -4.83 4.78
C PHE A 56 11.23 -5.38 6.21
N ALA A 57 11.98 -6.48 6.39
CA ALA A 57 12.20 -7.10 7.70
C ALA A 57 13.10 -6.23 8.59
N THR A 58 14.20 -5.72 8.04
CA THR A 58 15.15 -4.80 8.69
C THR A 58 14.57 -3.40 8.88
N GLY A 59 13.43 -3.12 8.26
CA GLY A 59 12.87 -1.77 8.22
C GLY A 59 13.68 -0.81 7.35
N GLU A 60 14.65 -1.24 6.55
CA GLU A 60 15.28 -0.39 5.53
C GLU A 60 14.24 0.19 4.55
N ARG A 61 13.14 -0.54 4.30
CA ARG A 61 11.97 -0.11 3.54
C ARG A 61 10.71 -0.17 4.42
N PRO A 62 9.84 0.86 4.40
CA PRO A 62 8.65 0.84 5.24
C PRO A 62 7.57 -0.04 4.62
N ILE A 63 6.92 -0.82 5.47
CA ILE A 63 5.71 -1.56 5.11
C ILE A 63 4.59 -0.53 4.92
N PRO A 64 3.85 -0.57 3.79
CA PRO A 64 2.75 0.34 3.55
C PRO A 64 1.66 0.23 4.63
N GLY A 65 1.20 1.37 5.16
CA GLY A 65 0.22 1.42 6.26
C GLY A 65 -1.17 0.83 5.96
N TRP A 66 -1.49 0.50 4.70
CA TRP A 66 -2.73 -0.20 4.35
C TRP A 66 -2.63 -1.72 4.57
N VAL A 67 -1.44 -2.27 4.73
CA VAL A 67 -1.21 -3.69 5.02
C VAL A 67 -1.49 -3.92 6.52
N PRO A 68 -2.49 -4.74 6.88
CA PRO A 68 -2.79 -5.00 8.28
C PRO A 68 -1.67 -5.84 8.92
N ARG A 69 -1.23 -5.42 10.12
CA ARG A 69 -0.16 -6.12 10.85
C ARG A 69 -0.48 -7.57 11.16
N SER A 70 -1.76 -7.90 11.35
CA SER A 70 -2.24 -9.26 11.61
C SER A 70 -2.14 -10.20 10.41
N GLU A 71 -1.92 -9.69 9.20
CA GLU A 71 -1.65 -10.51 8.00
C GLU A 71 -0.16 -10.72 7.75
N LEU A 72 0.71 -10.01 8.48
CA LEU A 72 2.13 -10.33 8.50
C LEU A 72 2.30 -11.58 9.37
N ASP A 73 2.85 -12.63 8.78
CA ASP A 73 3.17 -13.88 9.46
C ASP A 73 4.04 -13.62 10.70
N ASP A 74 3.81 -14.35 11.79
CA ASP A 74 4.54 -14.17 13.05
C ASP A 74 6.07 -14.30 12.86
N GLY A 75 6.52 -15.09 11.87
CA GLY A 75 7.92 -15.25 11.51
C GLY A 75 8.51 -14.09 10.68
N PHE A 76 7.80 -12.96 10.53
CA PHE A 76 8.30 -11.79 9.79
C PHE A 76 9.45 -11.08 10.52
N SER A 77 9.43 -11.07 11.85
CA SER A 77 10.41 -10.38 12.69
C SER A 77 11.02 -11.24 13.79
N GLU A 78 10.62 -12.51 13.90
CA GLU A 78 11.08 -13.38 14.99
C GLU A 78 12.59 -13.62 15.00
N HIS A 79 13.26 -13.45 13.86
CA HIS A 79 14.65 -13.84 13.67
C HIS A 79 15.57 -12.68 13.29
N ILE A 80 15.11 -11.45 13.52
CA ILE A 80 15.82 -10.21 13.21
C ILE A 80 15.68 -9.28 14.42
N ASP A 81 16.79 -8.77 14.94
CA ASP A 81 16.84 -7.84 16.06
C ASP A 81 16.25 -6.46 15.69
N GLU A 82 16.30 -6.09 14.41
CA GLU A 82 15.70 -4.87 13.88
C GLU A 82 14.17 -4.97 13.74
N GLU A 83 13.49 -3.87 14.08
CA GLU A 83 12.03 -3.79 14.02
C GLU A 83 11.53 -3.27 12.66
N PRO A 84 10.54 -3.92 12.02
CA PRO A 84 9.96 -3.42 10.79
C PRO A 84 9.31 -2.05 10.97
N ARG A 85 9.66 -1.11 10.10
CA ARG A 85 9.03 0.21 10.07
C ARG A 85 7.76 0.19 9.21
N PHE A 86 6.74 0.94 9.64
CA PHE A 86 5.49 1.13 8.88
C PHE A 86 5.37 2.57 8.42
N SER A 87 4.85 2.79 7.21
CA SER A 87 4.49 4.14 6.78
C SER A 87 3.23 4.60 7.49
N ALA A 88 3.22 5.82 8.03
CA ALA A 88 2.01 6.47 8.47
C ALA A 88 1.26 6.98 7.22
N THR A 89 0.02 6.52 7.02
CA THR A 89 -0.86 7.16 6.04
C THR A 89 -1.30 8.48 6.66
N ASP A 90 -0.78 9.59 6.16
CA ASP A 90 -1.08 10.95 6.62
C ASP A 90 -2.47 11.43 6.19
N GLY A 91 -3.43 10.53 5.93
CA GLY A 91 -4.83 10.87 5.69
C GLY A 91 -5.06 12.14 4.88
N GLY A 92 -4.34 12.31 3.77
CA GLY A 92 -4.35 13.55 3.01
C GLY A 92 -5.73 13.84 2.41
N VAL A 93 -6.53 14.68 3.06
CA VAL A 93 -7.60 15.42 2.38
C VAL A 93 -6.93 16.43 1.46
N ALA A 94 -7.08 16.25 0.15
CA ALA A 94 -6.63 17.21 -0.84
C ALA A 94 -7.43 18.51 -0.69
N GLN A 95 -6.99 19.41 0.17
CA GLN A 95 -7.37 20.81 0.08
C GLN A 95 -6.68 21.34 -1.18
N ALA A 96 -7.47 21.74 -2.17
CA ALA A 96 -6.95 22.39 -3.36
C ALA A 96 -6.15 23.62 -2.92
N ARG A 97 -4.83 23.57 -3.06
CA ARG A 97 -3.95 24.70 -2.79
C ARG A 97 -4.02 25.61 -4.01
N PHE A 98 -4.55 26.81 -3.84
CA PHE A 98 -4.32 27.93 -4.75
C PHE A 98 -3.04 28.66 -4.31
N ASP A 99 -2.26 29.17 -5.26
CA ASP A 99 -0.99 29.86 -5.04
C ASP A 99 -1.19 31.24 -4.38
N ASP A 100 -1.52 31.26 -3.09
CA ASP A 100 -1.37 32.39 -2.16
C ASP A 100 -1.70 32.03 -0.70
N GLY A 101 -1.22 30.88 -0.20
CA GLY A 101 -0.82 30.72 1.21
C GLY A 101 -1.82 31.04 2.34
N GLU A 102 -3.11 31.23 2.07
CA GLU A 102 -4.12 31.46 3.10
C GLU A 102 -5.05 30.24 3.21
N VAL A 103 -4.92 29.53 4.32
CA VAL A 103 -5.84 28.45 4.69
C VAL A 103 -7.10 29.13 5.23
N THR A 104 -7.94 29.66 4.35
CA THR A 104 -9.32 29.96 4.72
C THR A 104 -10.03 28.63 4.90
N ALA A 105 -10.55 28.35 6.11
CA ALA A 105 -11.64 27.40 6.23
C ALA A 105 -12.68 27.82 5.20
N PRO A 106 -13.13 26.95 4.27
CA PRO A 106 -14.05 27.39 3.26
C PRO A 106 -15.33 27.79 4.00
N GLU A 107 -15.62 29.09 4.06
CA GLU A 107 -16.91 29.58 4.60
C GLU A 107 -18.07 29.03 3.75
N ALA A 108 -17.78 28.55 2.55
CA ALA A 108 -18.68 27.88 1.64
C ALA A 108 -18.50 26.35 1.69
N ASP A 109 -19.61 25.63 1.85
CA ASP A 109 -19.67 24.18 1.66
C ASP A 109 -19.14 23.80 0.25
N PRO A 110 -18.04 23.02 0.13
CA PRO A 110 -17.48 22.59 -1.15
C PRO A 110 -18.47 21.80 -2.04
N PHE A 111 -19.52 21.24 -1.44
CA PHE A 111 -20.57 20.50 -2.11
C PHE A 111 -21.78 21.38 -2.49
N ALA A 112 -21.77 22.67 -2.16
CA ALA A 112 -22.84 23.59 -2.55
C ALA A 112 -22.92 23.75 -4.07
N VAL A 113 -24.15 23.69 -4.60
CA VAL A 113 -24.44 23.90 -6.03
C VAL A 113 -24.46 25.40 -6.31
N HIS A 114 -23.58 25.87 -7.18
CA HIS A 114 -23.52 27.26 -7.64
C HIS A 114 -24.12 27.41 -9.03
N SER A 115 -24.63 28.60 -9.35
CA SER A 115 -25.22 28.89 -10.67
C SER A 115 -24.20 28.82 -11.81
N GLU A 116 -22.93 29.08 -11.52
CA GLU A 116 -21.81 29.02 -12.47
C GLU A 116 -21.27 27.61 -12.73
N ASP A 117 -21.67 26.61 -11.93
CA ASP A 117 -21.23 25.23 -12.12
C ASP A 117 -21.65 24.69 -13.50
N GLU A 118 -20.75 23.97 -14.16
CA GLU A 118 -21.05 23.24 -15.39
C GLU A 118 -22.15 22.19 -15.16
N PRO A 119 -22.95 21.83 -16.18
CA PRO A 119 -24.10 20.94 -16.03
C PRO A 119 -23.73 19.56 -15.43
N ARG A 120 -22.54 19.03 -15.73
CA ARG A 120 -22.05 17.77 -15.12
C ARG A 120 -21.73 17.95 -13.63
N THR A 121 -21.16 19.08 -13.24
CA THR A 121 -20.81 19.41 -11.86
C THR A 121 -22.05 19.65 -11.01
N LYS A 122 -23.04 20.38 -11.53
CA LYS A 122 -24.35 20.56 -10.88
C LYS A 122 -25.03 19.22 -10.59
N ARG A 123 -24.99 18.29 -11.56
CA ARG A 123 -25.53 16.94 -11.39
C ARG A 123 -24.80 16.19 -10.28
N ALA A 124 -23.47 16.18 -10.30
CA ALA A 124 -22.65 15.49 -9.31
C ALA A 124 -22.88 16.02 -7.88
N LYS A 125 -23.02 17.34 -7.70
CA LYS A 125 -23.28 17.97 -6.40
C LYS A 125 -24.72 17.74 -5.89
N ARG A 126 -25.69 17.49 -6.78
CA ARG A 126 -27.11 17.32 -6.43
C ARG A 126 -27.53 15.86 -6.26
N GLU A 127 -26.91 14.94 -6.98
CA GLU A 127 -27.25 13.53 -6.90
C GLU A 127 -26.72 12.91 -5.61
N ALA A 128 -27.63 12.43 -4.76
CA ALA A 128 -27.25 11.63 -3.61
C ALA A 128 -26.72 10.28 -4.10
N ILE A 129 -25.43 10.06 -3.86
CA ILE A 129 -24.74 8.78 -4.07
C ILE A 129 -24.27 8.31 -2.69
N ASP A 130 -24.76 7.15 -2.27
CA ASP A 130 -24.33 6.46 -1.06
C ASP A 130 -23.45 5.26 -1.46
N VAL A 131 -22.28 5.13 -0.82
CA VAL A 131 -21.34 4.04 -1.09
C VAL A 131 -21.13 3.26 0.20
N SER A 132 -21.60 2.01 0.22
CA SER A 132 -21.46 1.13 1.38
C SER A 132 -20.40 0.06 1.12
N PHE A 133 -19.59 -0.23 2.14
CA PHE A 133 -18.59 -1.28 2.09
C PHE A 133 -19.24 -2.63 2.41
N LEU A 134 -19.18 -3.57 1.46
CA LEU A 134 -19.72 -4.90 1.65
C LEU A 134 -18.68 -5.87 2.23
N ALA A 135 -17.44 -5.82 1.77
CA ALA A 135 -16.35 -6.64 2.30
C ALA A 135 -14.98 -6.03 1.97
N LYS A 136 -14.05 -6.11 2.93
CA LYS A 136 -12.64 -5.77 2.71
C LYS A 136 -11.86 -7.00 2.20
N PRO A 137 -10.87 -6.83 1.30
CA PRO A 137 -10.67 -5.66 0.43
C PRO A 137 -11.51 -5.77 -0.87
N GLY A 138 -12.11 -4.65 -1.30
CA GLY A 138 -12.48 -4.45 -2.71
C GLY A 138 -13.94 -4.65 -3.13
N ARG A 139 -14.91 -4.89 -2.22
CA ARG A 139 -16.34 -5.00 -2.60
C ARG A 139 -17.18 -3.86 -2.03
N TYR A 140 -17.85 -3.14 -2.91
CA TYR A 140 -18.66 -1.96 -2.61
C TYR A 140 -20.04 -2.07 -3.25
N GLU A 141 -21.04 -1.48 -2.62
CA GLU A 141 -22.35 -1.21 -3.21
C GLU A 141 -22.50 0.30 -3.40
N VAL A 142 -23.02 0.71 -4.54
CA VAL A 142 -23.26 2.13 -4.86
C VAL A 142 -24.75 2.31 -5.07
N HIS A 143 -25.40 3.02 -4.14
CA HIS A 143 -26.79 3.40 -4.23
C HIS A 143 -26.87 4.82 -4.76
N SER A 144 -27.63 5.02 -5.84
CA SER A 144 -27.92 6.35 -6.37
C SER A 144 -29.41 6.59 -6.27
N ALA A 145 -29.82 7.78 -5.83
CA ALA A 145 -31.24 8.15 -5.71
C ALA A 145 -31.98 8.24 -7.07
N SER A 146 -31.29 8.00 -8.19
CA SER A 146 -31.90 7.80 -9.50
C SER A 146 -32.46 6.39 -9.66
N GLU A 147 -33.54 6.08 -8.95
CA GLU A 147 -34.42 4.96 -9.31
C GLU A 147 -35.19 5.30 -10.61
N SER A 148 -34.53 5.23 -11.77
CA SER A 148 -35.18 5.14 -13.08
C SER A 148 -34.14 5.01 -14.20
N CYS A 149 -33.63 3.80 -14.41
CA CYS A 149 -33.50 3.30 -15.77
C CYS A 149 -34.51 2.15 -15.88
N PRO A 150 -35.73 2.36 -16.41
CA PRO A 150 -36.59 1.23 -16.73
C PRO A 150 -35.85 0.43 -17.80
N ASN A 151 -35.49 -0.80 -17.42
CA ASN A 151 -34.91 -1.76 -18.33
C ASN A 151 -35.96 -2.09 -19.40
N SER A 152 -35.79 -1.56 -20.59
CA SER A 152 -36.59 -1.86 -21.79
C SER A 152 -35.65 -1.60 -22.97
N THR A 153 -35.12 -2.60 -23.69
CA THR A 153 -35.83 -3.61 -24.46
C THR A 153 -34.84 -4.71 -24.86
N ARG A 154 -35.22 -5.99 -24.67
CA ARG A 154 -34.76 -7.10 -25.53
C ARG A 154 -35.69 -7.11 -26.75
N ILE A 155 -35.17 -6.80 -27.94
CA ILE A 155 -35.38 -7.50 -29.22
C ILE A 155 -34.08 -7.34 -29.99
#